data_AF-A0A2M7BVR8-F1
#
_entry.id   AF-A0A2M7BVR8-F1
#
_cell.length_a   1.000
_cell.length_b   1.000
_cell.length_c   1.000
_cell.angle_alpha   90.00
_cell.angle_beta   90.00
_cell.angle_gamma   90.00
#
_symmetry.space_group_name_H-M   'P 1'
#
loop_
_entity.id
_entity.type
_entity.pdbx_description
1 polymer ?
#
loop_
_entity_poly.entity_id
_entity_poly.type
_entity_poly.pdbx_seq_one_letter_code
_entity_poly.pdbx_strand_id
1 'polypeptide(L)' 'MYNLYELRVKTSVQIRLFFAYVPPNIFLILHGFIKKTNKIPLKELKIAINRKKEFDI' A
#
# COMPACT_ATOMS: atom_id res chain seq x y z
N MET A 1 10.80 -3.55 -11.59
CA MET A 1 10.66 -2.33 -10.77
C MET A 1 9.25 -2.32 -10.22
N TYR A 2 9.09 -2.43 -8.90
CA TYR A 2 7.79 -2.66 -8.29
C TYR A 2 6.96 -1.37 -8.28
N ASN A 3 5.88 -1.31 -9.07
CA ASN A 3 4.90 -0.20 -9.11
C ASN A 3 4.01 -0.17 -7.84
N LEU A 4 4.63 -0.27 -6.65
CA LEU A 4 3.97 -0.22 -5.36
C LEU A 4 4.28 1.11 -4.69
N TYR A 5 3.24 1.86 -4.37
CA TYR A 5 3.32 3.21 -3.82
C TYR A 5 2.64 3.28 -2.45
N GLU A 6 3.02 4.26 -1.63
CA GLU A 6 2.43 4.52 -0.32
C GLU A 6 1.77 5.91 -0.29
N LEU A 7 0.47 5.95 -0.04
CA LEU A 7 -0.25 7.18 0.30
C LEU A 7 -0.27 7.37 1.81
N ARG A 8 0.20 8.52 2.28
CA ARG A 8 0.26 8.88 3.71
C ARG A 8 -0.82 9.90 4.05
N VAL A 9 -1.85 9.43 4.74
CA VAL A 9 -2.97 10.27 5.19
C VAL A 9 -2.73 10.68 6.63
N LYS A 10 -2.57 11.99 6.86
CA LYS A 10 -2.32 12.59 8.18
C LYS A 10 -3.61 13.25 8.67
N THR A 11 -4.41 12.50 9.41
CA THR A 11 -5.62 13.01 10.09
C THR A 11 -5.43 12.90 11.62
N SER A 12 -6.52 12.89 12.39
CA SER A 12 -6.48 12.53 13.83
C SER A 12 -5.78 11.20 14.07
N VAL A 13 -5.85 10.29 13.10
CA VAL A 13 -5.01 9.09 13.00
C VAL A 13 -4.12 9.15 11.76
N GLN A 14 -2.92 8.58 11.85
CA GLN A 14 -2.01 8.45 10.71
C GLN A 14 -2.29 7.13 9.99
N ILE A 15 -2.84 7.21 8.77
CA ILE A 15 -3.17 6.05 7.94
C ILE A 15 -2.18 5.96 6.78
N ARG A 16 -1.77 4.73 6.45
CA ARG A 16 -0.91 4.44 5.30
C ARG A 16 -1.63 3.45 4.40
N LEU A 17 -1.76 3.80 3.13
CA LEU A 17 -2.35 2.94 2.10
C LEU A 17 -1.27 2.57 1.09
N PHE A 18 -1.08 1.27 0.87
CA PHE A 18 -0.31 0.76 -0.26
C PHE A 18 -1.22 0.61 -1.47
N PHE A 19 -0.78 1.11 -2.61
CA PHE A 19 -1.53 1.03 -3.86
C PHE A 19 -0.61 0.79 -5.04
N ALA A 20 -1.19 0.31 -6.14
CA ALA A 20 -0.53 0.18 -7.43
C ALA A 20 -1.34 0.91 -8.50
N TYR A 21 -0.63 1.45 -9.50
CA TYR A 21 -1.27 1.96 -10.69
C TYR A 21 -1.50 0.82 -11.68
N VAL A 22 -2.76 0.64 -12.06
CA VAL A 22 -3.20 -0.32 -13.06
C VAL A 22 -3.70 0.49 -14.25
N PRO A 23 -3.00 0.46 -15.40
CA PRO A 23 -3.44 1.16 -16.60
C PRO A 23 -4.87 0.77 -17.00
N PRO A 24 -5.66 1.71 -17.58
CA PRO A 24 -5.24 3.04 -18.02
C PRO A 24 -5.43 4.17 -17.00
N ASN A 25 -6.10 3.94 -15.87
CA ASN A 25 -6.48 5.02 -14.93
C ASN A 25 -6.94 4.50 -13.55
N ILE A 26 -6.57 3.26 -13.18
CA ILE A 26 -7.02 2.65 -11.93
C ILE A 26 -5.90 2.75 -10.89
N PHE A 27 -6.24 3.25 -9.70
CA PHE A 27 -5.39 3.15 -8.52
C PHE A 27 -5.95 2.06 -7.61
N LEU A 28 -5.34 0.88 -7.62
CA LEU A 28 -5.79 -0.24 -6.81
C LEU A 28 -5.17 -0.17 -5.42
N ILE A 29 -6.00 0.01 -4.39
CA ILE A 29 -5.56 -0.08 -2.99
C ILE A 29 -5.36 -1.55 -2.65
N LEU A 30 -4.13 -1.90 -2.30
CA LEU A 30 -3.74 -3.26 -1.96
C LEU A 30 -3.81 -3.51 -0.46
N HIS A 31 -3.46 -2.52 0.35
CA HIS A 31 -3.47 -2.68 1.80
C HIS A 31 -3.53 -1.34 2.51
N GLY A 32 -4.18 -1.29 3.67
CA GLY A 32 -4.28 -0.10 4.50
C GLY A 32 -4.04 -0.43 5.96
N PHE A 33 -3.29 0.41 6.67
CA PHE A 33 -3.04 0.23 8.09
C PHE A 33 -2.89 1.56 8.83
N ILE A 34 -3.25 1.55 10.11
CA ILE A 34 -2.98 2.64 11.04
C ILE A 34 -1.50 2.55 11.44
N LYS A 35 -0.78 3.66 11.32
CA LYS A 35 0.65 3.77 11.60
C LYS A 35 0.93 3.42 13.06
N LYS A 36 1.70 2.34 13.25
CA LYS A 36 2.22 1.92 14.56
C LYS A 36 3.59 2.52 14.85
N THR A 37 4.43 2.67 13.81
CA THR A 37 5.80 3.19 13.91
C THR A 37 6.12 4.08 12.70
N ASN A 38 7.22 4.84 12.75
CA ASN A 38 7.66 5.67 11.62
C ASN A 38 8.11 4.84 10.42
N LYS A 39 8.77 3.71 10.66
CA LYS A 39 9.20 2.78 9.61
C LYS A 39 8.00 1.98 9.10
N ILE A 40 8.07 1.52 7.86
CA ILE A 40 7.08 0.59 7.33
C ILE A 40 7.31 -0.77 8.02
N PRO A 41 6.34 -1.34 8.75
CA PRO A 41 6.51 -2.67 9.30
C PRO A 41 6.56 -3.70 8.17
N LEU A 42 7.55 -4.61 8.21
CA LEU A 42 7.77 -5.61 7.15
C LEU A 42 6.53 -6.48 6.88
N LYS A 43 5.72 -6.76 7.92
CA LYS A 43 4.46 -7.50 7.79
C LYS A 43 3.47 -6.80 6.85
N GLU A 44 3.27 -5.49 7.04
CA GLU A 44 2.32 -4.71 6.24
C GLU A 44 2.77 -4.64 4.77
N LEU A 45 4.07 -4.48 4.54
CA LEU A 45 4.66 -4.49 3.19
C LEU A 45 4.50 -5.85 2.51
N LYS A 46 4.75 -6.95 3.23
CA LYS A 46 4.58 -8.31 2.68
C LYS A 46 3.13 -8.58 2.27
N ILE A 47 2.15 -8.13 3.05
CA ILE A 47 0.72 -8.25 2.71
C ILE A 47 0.43 -7.53 1.39
N ALA A 48 0.90 -6.29 1.23
CA ALA A 48 0.70 -5.53 -0.01
C ALA A 48 1.36 -6.21 -1.22
N ILE A 49 2.58 -6.72 -1.07
CA ILE A 49 3.30 -7.43 -2.15
C ILE A 49 2.58 -8.72 -2.53
N ASN A 50 2.08 -9.49 -1.57
CA ASN A 50 1.38 -10.74 -1.86
C ASN A 50 0.08 -10.47 -2.62
N ARG A 51 -0.71 -9.48 -2.19
CA ARG A 51 -1.93 -9.07 -2.93
C ARG A 51 -1.60 -8.57 -4.33
N LYS A 52 -0.52 -7.80 -4.50
CA LYS A 52 -0.07 -7.36 -5.82
C LYS A 52 0.15 -8.55 -6.77
N LYS A 53 0.76 -9.63 -6.28
CA LYS A 53 0.97 -10.87 -7.04
C LYS A 53 -0.34 -11.60 -7.37
N GLU A 54 -1.32 -11.60 -6.46
CA GLU A 54 -2.64 -12.21 -6.70
C GLU A 54 -3.38 -11.55 -7.87
N PHE A 55 -3.15 -10.26 -8.10
CA PHE A 55 -3.73 -9.50 -9.21
C PHE A 55 -2.85 -9.46 -10.47
N ASP A 56 -1.69 -10.14 -10.47
CA ASP A 56 -0.70 -10.16 -11.57
C ASP A 56 -0.30 -8.75 -12.10
N ILE A 57 -0.28 -7.77 -11.19
CA ILE A 57 0.14 -6.39 -11.47
C ILE A 57 1.50 -6.10 -10.86
#